data_AF-A0AAV6AZM6-F1
#
_entry.id   AF-A0AAV6AZM6-F1
#
_cell.length_a   1.000
_cell.length_b   1.000
_cell.length_c   1.000
_cell.angle_alpha   90.00
_cell.angle_beta   90.00
_cell.angle_gamma   90.00
#
_symmetry.space_group_name_H-M   'P 1'
#
loop_
_entity.id
_entity.type
_entity.pdbx_description
1 polymer ?
#
loop_
_entity_poly.entity_id
_entity_poly.type
_entity_poly.pdbx_seq_one_letter_code
_entity_poly.pdbx_strand_id
1 'polypeptide(L)'
;VPQPDEMLALRDTHLVNGVDLEVAAIAGAKAELAEPHKWFRNEGKMNLAVTMHGERGDKRISLVSVRDDQGRPVPFEDRPSTYGRREWVFGFQSQPDARSLNFTVAVHESRFVEFRAKPQQVEH
;
A
#
# COMPACT_ATOMS: atom_id res chain seq x y z
N VAL A 1 -8.85 12.46 8.84
CA VAL A 1 -7.51 11.82 8.97
C VAL A 1 -7.34 11.39 10.42
N PRO A 2 -6.87 10.16 10.74
CA PRO A 2 -6.74 9.74 12.13
C PRO A 2 -5.73 10.57 12.91
N GLN A 3 -5.99 10.78 14.20
CA GLN A 3 -5.02 11.33 15.15
C GLN A 3 -3.79 10.41 15.30
N PRO A 4 -2.66 10.90 15.86
CA PRO A 4 -1.42 10.12 15.93
C PRO A 4 -1.57 8.75 16.61
N ASP A 5 -2.39 8.63 17.64
CA ASP A 5 -2.65 7.43 18.45
C ASP A 5 -3.98 6.73 18.08
N GLU A 6 -4.65 7.19 17.04
CA GLU A 6 -5.93 6.64 16.59
C GLU A 6 -5.77 5.63 15.44
N MET A 7 -6.59 4.58 15.48
CA MET A 7 -6.78 3.66 14.37
C MET A 7 -8.24 3.69 13.93
N LEU A 8 -8.46 3.91 12.63
CA LEU A 8 -9.76 3.83 11.99
C LEU A 8 -9.88 2.50 11.26
N ALA A 9 -10.79 1.64 11.71
CA ALA A 9 -11.18 0.45 10.97
C ALA A 9 -12.13 0.86 9.84
N LEU A 10 -11.80 0.48 8.60
CA LEU A 10 -12.58 0.83 7.41
C LEU A 10 -13.36 -0.37 6.92
N ARG A 11 -12.70 -1.53 6.78
CA ARG A 11 -13.28 -2.80 6.32
C ARG A 11 -14.11 -2.66 5.03
N ASP A 12 -13.66 -1.77 4.14
CA ASP A 12 -14.31 -1.53 2.86
C ASP A 12 -13.69 -2.45 1.80
N THR A 13 -14.50 -3.08 0.97
CA THR A 13 -14.04 -4.09 0.01
C THR A 13 -14.48 -3.71 -1.39
N HIS A 14 -13.54 -3.79 -2.34
CA HIS A 14 -13.77 -3.49 -3.74
C HIS A 14 -13.27 -4.61 -4.63
N LEU A 15 -14.10 -5.02 -5.60
CA LEU A 15 -13.67 -5.93 -6.66
C LEU A 15 -12.82 -5.14 -7.68
N VAL A 16 -11.51 -5.41 -7.72
CA VAL A 16 -10.57 -4.73 -8.61
C VAL A 16 -9.78 -5.76 -9.38
N ASN A 17 -9.89 -5.75 -10.71
CA ASN A 17 -9.15 -6.66 -11.60
C ASN A 17 -9.31 -8.15 -11.21
N GLY A 18 -10.53 -8.54 -10.83
CA GLY A 18 -10.90 -9.92 -10.48
C GLY A 18 -10.48 -10.39 -9.09
N VAL A 19 -10.01 -9.50 -8.21
CA VAL A 19 -9.74 -9.82 -6.79
C VAL A 19 -10.48 -8.86 -5.87
N ASP A 20 -10.84 -9.35 -4.71
CA ASP A 20 -11.44 -8.55 -3.66
C ASP A 20 -10.34 -7.85 -2.86
N LEU A 21 -10.26 -6.53 -3.00
CA LEU A 21 -9.31 -5.68 -2.30
C LEU A 21 -10.01 -5.03 -1.12
N GLU A 22 -9.63 -5.43 0.09
CA GLU A 22 -10.10 -4.81 1.33
C GLU A 22 -9.16 -3.68 1.75
N VAL A 23 -9.69 -2.48 1.93
CA VAL A 23 -9.05 -1.42 2.69
C VAL A 23 -9.42 -1.64 4.16
N ALA A 24 -8.52 -2.29 4.90
CA ALA A 24 -8.82 -2.80 6.23
C ALA A 24 -8.86 -1.68 7.28
N ALA A 25 -7.81 -0.84 7.33
CA ALA A 25 -7.68 0.20 8.34
C ALA A 25 -6.69 1.30 7.94
N ILE A 26 -6.78 2.43 8.63
CA ILE A 26 -5.75 3.48 8.65
C ILE A 26 -5.36 3.75 10.10
N ALA A 27 -4.05 3.73 10.41
CA ALA A 27 -3.51 4.05 11.72
C ALA A 27 -2.66 5.32 11.69
N GLY A 28 -2.77 6.13 12.74
CA GLY A 28 -1.88 7.25 13.01
C GLY A 28 -0.43 6.82 13.26
N ALA A 29 0.48 7.80 13.31
CA ALA A 29 1.92 7.54 13.39
C ALA A 29 2.41 6.84 14.68
N LYS A 30 1.59 6.86 15.73
CA LYS A 30 1.82 6.24 17.05
C LYS A 30 0.85 5.08 17.34
N ALA A 31 -0.21 4.96 16.55
CA ALA A 31 -1.21 3.91 16.69
C ALA A 31 -0.67 2.58 16.17
N GLU A 32 -1.19 1.50 16.76
CA GLU A 32 -0.94 0.14 16.32
C GLU A 32 -2.09 -0.34 15.44
N LEU A 33 -1.78 -1.09 14.38
CA LEU A 33 -2.80 -1.75 13.58
C LEU A 33 -3.31 -3.01 14.29
N ALA A 34 -4.56 -3.37 14.06
CA ALA A 34 -5.07 -4.67 14.50
C ALA A 34 -4.47 -5.82 13.67
N GLU A 35 -4.54 -7.03 14.20
CA GLU A 35 -4.25 -8.26 13.44
C GLU A 35 -5.09 -8.32 12.16
N PRO A 36 -4.54 -8.84 11.03
CA PRO A 36 -3.21 -9.45 10.89
C PRO A 36 -2.06 -8.44 10.65
N HIS A 37 -2.33 -7.13 10.68
CA HIS A 37 -1.40 -6.09 10.25
C HIS A 37 -0.53 -5.52 11.38
N LYS A 38 -0.75 -5.95 12.61
CA LYS A 38 -0.13 -5.43 13.83
C LYS A 38 1.39 -5.27 13.73
N TRP A 39 2.03 -6.26 13.11
CA TRP A 39 3.48 -6.37 12.99
C TRP A 39 4.06 -5.62 11.78
N PHE A 40 3.20 -5.05 10.93
CA PHE A 40 3.60 -4.34 9.71
C PHE A 40 3.38 -2.84 9.95
N ARG A 41 4.40 -2.19 10.51
CA ARG A 41 4.35 -0.76 10.82
C ARG A 41 5.56 -0.04 10.26
N ASN A 42 5.29 1.11 9.67
CA ASN A 42 6.30 2.09 9.35
C ASN A 42 6.43 3.06 10.53
N GLU A 43 7.50 2.92 11.31
CA GLU A 43 7.71 3.72 12.52
C GLU A 43 7.72 5.22 12.20
N GLY A 44 7.02 6.00 13.03
CA GLY A 44 6.89 7.45 12.85
C GLY A 44 6.04 7.89 11.65
N LYS A 45 5.40 6.96 10.94
CA LYS A 45 4.51 7.24 9.78
C LYS A 45 3.12 6.71 10.04
N MET A 46 2.14 7.34 9.41
CA MET A 46 0.78 6.79 9.33
C MET A 46 0.80 5.54 8.45
N ASN A 47 -0.13 4.61 8.68
CA ASN A 47 -0.14 3.32 8.02
C ASN A 47 -1.51 3.04 7.38
N LEU A 48 -1.52 2.68 6.10
CA LEU A 48 -2.69 2.18 5.38
C LEU A 48 -2.57 0.67 5.26
N ALA A 49 -3.51 -0.07 5.84
CA ALA A 49 -3.59 -1.53 5.76
C ALA A 49 -4.53 -1.96 4.63
N VAL A 50 -4.05 -2.85 3.78
CA VAL A 50 -4.80 -3.38 2.63
C VAL A 50 -4.64 -4.90 2.58
N THR A 51 -5.75 -5.61 2.39
CA THR A 51 -5.78 -7.07 2.27
C THR A 51 -6.32 -7.46 0.89
N MET A 52 -5.75 -8.49 0.27
CA MET A 52 -6.33 -9.11 -0.94
C MET A 52 -6.93 -10.47 -0.58
N HIS A 53 -8.22 -10.62 -0.87
CA HIS A 53 -8.95 -11.87 -0.73
C HIS A 53 -9.01 -12.62 -2.07
N GLY A 54 -9.11 -13.96 -1.99
CA GLY A 54 -9.18 -14.83 -3.16
C GLY A 54 -7.83 -15.28 -3.73
N GLU A 55 -7.86 -15.77 -4.97
CA GLU A 55 -6.67 -16.21 -5.70
C GLU A 55 -5.94 -15.01 -6.29
N ARG A 56 -4.76 -14.73 -5.73
CA ARG A 56 -3.91 -13.62 -6.18
C ARG A 56 -3.29 -13.87 -7.56
N GLY A 57 -2.97 -15.12 -7.91
CA GLY A 57 -2.17 -15.44 -9.09
C GLY A 57 -0.88 -14.60 -9.14
N ASP A 58 -0.58 -14.03 -10.31
CA ASP A 58 0.56 -13.12 -10.53
C ASP A 58 0.27 -11.65 -10.21
N LYS A 59 -0.85 -11.34 -9.53
CA LYS A 59 -1.23 -9.95 -9.25
C LYS A 59 -0.37 -9.33 -8.15
N ARG A 60 -0.23 -8.01 -8.21
CA ARG A 60 0.47 -7.19 -7.22
C ARG A 60 -0.36 -5.95 -6.93
N ILE A 61 -0.26 -5.47 -5.69
CA ILE A 61 -0.85 -4.21 -5.26
C ILE A 61 0.26 -3.16 -5.21
N SER A 62 -0.08 -1.96 -5.67
CA SER A 62 0.71 -0.76 -5.47
C SER A 62 -0.18 0.38 -4.99
N LEU A 63 0.32 1.12 -4.00
CA LEU A 63 -0.18 2.45 -3.73
C LEU A 63 0.37 3.39 -4.82
N VAL A 64 -0.52 4.00 -5.59
CA VAL A 64 -0.15 4.83 -6.76
C VAL A 64 -0.06 6.30 -6.37
N SER A 65 -1.00 6.77 -5.56
CA SER A 65 -0.98 8.15 -5.06
C SER A 65 -1.79 8.31 -3.78
N VAL A 66 -1.37 9.29 -2.98
CA VAL A 66 -2.14 9.82 -1.86
C VAL A 66 -2.26 11.33 -2.04
N ARG A 67 -3.46 11.88 -1.89
CA ARG A 67 -3.75 13.31 -1.95
C ARG A 67 -4.63 13.74 -0.79
N ASP A 68 -4.46 14.95 -0.28
CA ASP A 68 -5.39 15.50 0.71
C ASP A 68 -6.58 16.23 0.08
N ASP A 69 -7.46 16.78 0.92
CA ASP A 69 -8.63 17.57 0.53
C ASP A 69 -8.30 18.87 -0.20
N GLN A 70 -7.06 19.35 -0.10
CA GLN A 70 -6.56 20.52 -0.84
C GLN A 70 -5.87 20.13 -2.15
N GLY A 71 -5.89 18.84 -2.50
CA GLY A 71 -5.28 18.29 -3.72
C GLY A 71 -3.75 18.15 -3.65
N ARG A 72 -3.14 18.43 -2.49
CA ARG A 72 -1.68 18.35 -2.31
C ARG A 72 -1.24 16.89 -2.28
N PRO A 73 -0.13 16.53 -2.94
CA PRO A 73 0.41 15.18 -2.86
C PRO A 73 0.91 14.89 -1.44
N VAL A 74 0.60 13.69 -0.95
CA VAL A 74 1.03 13.20 0.36
C VAL A 74 2.15 12.18 0.13
N PRO A 75 3.36 12.41 0.70
CA PRO A 75 4.47 11.45 0.59
C PRO A 75 4.10 10.10 1.18
N PHE A 76 4.44 9.02 0.47
CA PHE A 76 4.25 7.64 0.90
C PHE A 76 5.45 6.77 0.50
N GLU A 77 5.56 5.60 1.11
CA GLU A 77 6.55 4.61 0.77
C GLU A 77 6.04 3.67 -0.34
N ASP A 78 6.77 3.62 -1.45
CA ASP A 78 6.43 2.74 -2.59
C ASP A 78 6.55 1.25 -2.25
N ARG A 79 7.33 0.91 -1.22
CA ARG A 79 7.55 -0.47 -0.77
C ARG A 79 6.69 -0.74 0.47
N PRO A 80 5.61 -1.54 0.35
CA PRO A 80 4.82 -1.90 1.51
C PRO A 80 5.61 -2.81 2.45
N SER A 81 5.35 -2.66 3.75
CA SER A 81 5.66 -3.70 4.72
C SER A 81 4.68 -4.87 4.52
N THR A 82 5.19 -6.08 4.37
CA THR A 82 4.38 -7.28 4.09
C THR A 82 5.03 -8.49 4.77
N TYR A 83 4.22 -9.36 5.38
CA TYR A 83 4.64 -10.70 5.80
C TYR A 83 3.56 -11.67 5.35
N GLY A 84 3.87 -12.42 4.30
CA GLY A 84 2.88 -13.23 3.59
C GLY A 84 2.61 -12.71 2.19
N ARG A 85 1.51 -13.18 1.60
CA ARG A 85 1.17 -12.91 0.20
C ARG A 85 -0.09 -12.05 0.03
N ARG A 86 -0.79 -11.66 1.10
CA ARG A 86 -2.13 -11.08 1.03
C ARG A 86 -2.33 -9.81 1.84
N GLU A 87 -1.36 -9.41 2.66
CA GLU A 87 -1.45 -8.28 3.58
C GLU A 87 -0.35 -7.26 3.25
N TRP A 88 -0.74 -6.01 3.07
CA TRP A 88 0.17 -4.91 2.77
C TRP A 88 -0.08 -3.74 3.69
N VAL A 89 1.00 -3.15 4.19
CA VAL A 89 0.95 -1.87 4.91
C VAL A 89 1.82 -0.84 4.23
N PHE A 90 1.20 0.28 3.84
CA PHE A 90 1.87 1.41 3.23
C PHE A 90 2.05 2.53 4.24
N GLY A 91 3.30 2.98 4.41
CA GLY A 91 3.63 4.14 5.24
C GLY A 91 3.40 5.45 4.49
N PHE A 92 2.78 6.45 5.13
CA PHE A 92 2.59 7.79 4.55
C PHE A 92 2.61 8.90 5.60
N GLN A 93 2.74 10.16 5.16
CA GLN A 93 2.83 11.33 6.04
C GLN A 93 1.87 12.44 5.59
N SER A 94 0.69 12.50 6.22
CA SER A 94 -0.30 13.55 5.97
C SER A 94 0.18 14.92 6.47
N GLN A 95 -0.30 15.99 5.82
CA GLN A 95 -0.15 17.34 6.35
C GLN A 95 -1.04 17.54 7.60
N PRO A 96 -0.63 18.39 8.57
CA PRO A 96 -1.38 18.58 9.82
C PRO A 96 -2.78 19.18 9.64
N ASP A 97 -2.99 19.95 8.58
CA ASP A 97 -4.25 20.62 8.25
C ASP A 97 -5.16 19.80 7.31
N ALA A 98 -4.73 18.61 6.89
CA ALA A 98 -5.52 17.74 6.02
C ALA A 98 -6.75 17.18 6.75
N ARG A 99 -7.92 17.33 6.14
CA ARG A 99 -9.20 16.88 6.69
C ARG A 99 -9.57 15.49 6.18
N SER A 100 -9.33 15.25 4.89
CA SER A 100 -9.50 13.94 4.26
C SER A 100 -8.29 13.56 3.41
N LEU A 101 -8.20 12.27 3.09
CA LEU A 101 -7.17 11.69 2.24
C LEU A 101 -7.84 10.85 1.17
N ASN A 102 -7.37 11.00 -0.05
CA ASN A 102 -7.77 10.23 -1.22
C ASN A 102 -6.61 9.31 -1.60
N PHE A 103 -6.86 8.01 -1.56
CA PHE A 103 -5.87 6.99 -1.92
C PHE A 103 -6.22 6.41 -3.28
N THR A 104 -5.21 6.20 -4.11
CA THR A 104 -5.34 5.47 -5.37
C THR A 104 -4.50 4.22 -5.27
N VAL A 105 -5.15 3.06 -5.27
CA VAL A 105 -4.50 1.75 -5.20
C VAL A 105 -4.74 1.02 -6.50
N ALA A 106 -3.70 0.39 -7.05
CA ALA A 106 -3.79 -0.38 -8.28
C ALA A 106 -3.50 -1.85 -8.03
N VAL A 107 -4.32 -2.72 -8.63
CA VAL A 107 -4.07 -4.16 -8.73
C VAL A 107 -3.64 -4.48 -10.16
N HIS A 108 -2.37 -4.81 -10.36
CA HIS A 108 -1.81 -5.09 -11.67
C HIS A 108 -1.31 -6.53 -11.77
N GLU A 109 -1.42 -7.12 -12.95
CA GLU A 109 -0.84 -8.43 -13.25
C GLU A 109 0.66 -8.29 -13.49
N SER A 110 1.45 -9.08 -12.76
CA SER A 110 2.88 -9.19 -13.05
C SER A 110 3.04 -9.98 -14.34
N ARG A 111 3.85 -9.47 -15.26
CA ARG A 111 4.29 -10.21 -16.44
C ARG A 111 5.77 -10.53 -16.27
N PHE A 112 6.11 -11.80 -16.43
CA PHE A 112 7.50 -12.22 -16.51
C PHE A 112 7.96 -12.07 -17.96
N VAL A 113 9.07 -11.37 -18.17
CA VAL A 113 9.70 -11.25 -19.48
C VAL A 113 11.08 -11.89 -19.38
N GLU A 114 11.31 -12.93 -20.19
CA GLU A 114 12.61 -13.59 -20.31
C GLU A 114 13.37 -12.96 -21.47
N PHE A 115 14.63 -12.57 -21.23
CA PHE A 115 15.52 -12.06 -22.26
C PHE A 115 16.73 -13.00 -22.40
N ARG A 116 17.12 -13.27 -23.64
CA ARG A 116 18.40 -13.93 -23.97
C ARG A 116 19.35 -12.90 -24.56
N ALA A 117 20.47 -12.66 -23.88
CA ALA A 117 21.54 -11.80 -24.39
C ALA A 117 22.71 -12.66 -24.87
N LYS A 118 23.21 -12.40 -26.08
CA LYS A 118 24.49 -12.94 -26.55
C LYS A 118 25.61 -11.97 -26.12
N PRO A 119 26.58 -12.40 -25.30
CA PRO A 119 27.69 -11.53 -24.93
C PRO A 119 28.48 -11.12 -26.17
N GLN A 120 28.81 -9.83 -26.29
CA GLN A 120 29.74 -9.31 -27.28
C GLN A 120 31.11 -9.15 -26.64
N GLN A 121 32.14 -9.65 -27.31
CA GLN A 121 33.53 -9.47 -26.90
C GLN A 121 33.98 -8.08 -27.35
N VAL A 122 34.47 -7.26 -26.41
CA VAL A 122 35.02 -5.93 -26.71
C VAL A 122 36.53 -6.10 -26.89
N GLU A 123 37.05 -5.85 -28.08
CA GLU A 123 38.49 -5.81 -28.33
C GLU A 123 39.02 -4.43 -27.90
N HIS A 124 40.08 -4.43 -27.08
CA HIS A 124 40.81 -3.26 -26.61
C HIS A 124 41.99 -2.93 -27.53
#